data_AF-A0AA39Z016-F1
#
_entry.id   AF-A0AA39Z016-F1
#
_cell.length_a   1.000
_cell.length_b   1.000
_cell.length_c   1.000
_cell.angle_alpha   90.00
_cell.angle_beta   90.00
_cell.angle_gamma   90.00
#
_symmetry.space_group_name_H-M   'P 1'
#
loop_
_entity.id
_entity.type
_entity.pdbx_description
1 polymer ?
#
loop_
_entity_poly.entity_id
_entity_poly.type
_entity_poly.pdbx_seq_one_letter_code
_entity_poly.pdbx_strand_id
1 'polypeptide(L)'
;MAFTHTPSRLTLLWLALSLPAVTWDFLYVTFRPHTMPGGSIHSPVWLPYALYGEVDGNYGWKQWHAGSGFPAAQSWMNLVETVMYLIYTWIWWANKDEVTGEIKGKRAAAAVLTGFAAGVMTESKTVLYWLNEICSGYENIGQNDLFRLLVLWVVPNGLWLVFPATQFIYGFGKEIIDGLAGDEAEKPTYSQVVKKNRAEKKEL
;
A
#
# COMPACT_ATOMS: atom_id res chain seq x y z
N MET A 1 -24.20 -14.90 -1.35
CA MET A 1 -23.93 -14.36 0.01
C MET A 1 -23.71 -12.84 -0.02
N ALA A 2 -23.79 -12.14 1.12
CA ALA A 2 -23.38 -10.73 1.19
C ALA A 2 -21.85 -10.63 1.28
N PHE A 3 -21.21 -9.75 0.51
CA PHE A 3 -19.76 -9.51 0.54
C PHE A 3 -19.29 -9.24 1.97
N THR A 4 -18.24 -9.91 2.44
CA THR A 4 -17.65 -9.65 3.77
C THR A 4 -16.17 -9.40 3.66
N HIS A 5 -15.62 -8.67 4.64
CA HIS A 5 -14.19 -8.37 4.73
C HIS A 5 -13.75 -8.35 6.19
N THR A 6 -12.59 -8.92 6.48
CA THR A 6 -11.91 -8.80 7.77
C THR A 6 -10.43 -8.55 7.48
N PRO A 7 -9.86 -7.39 7.86
CA PRO A 7 -8.46 -7.11 7.63
C PRO A 7 -7.58 -8.14 8.33
N SER A 8 -6.52 -8.60 7.67
CA SER A 8 -5.54 -9.47 8.32
C SER A 8 -4.80 -8.70 9.42
N ARG A 9 -4.28 -9.42 10.43
CA ARG A 9 -3.42 -8.80 11.45
C ARG A 9 -2.20 -8.12 10.84
N LEU A 10 -1.70 -8.68 9.74
CA LEU A 10 -0.57 -8.14 9.01
C LEU A 10 -0.95 -6.79 8.37
N THR A 11 -2.11 -6.71 7.70
CA THR A 11 -2.65 -5.44 7.16
C THR A 11 -2.79 -4.38 8.25
N LEU A 12 -3.33 -4.73 9.42
CA LEU A 12 -3.48 -3.78 10.53
C LEU A 12 -2.13 -3.31 11.07
N LEU A 13 -1.15 -4.22 11.21
CA LEU A 13 0.21 -3.89 11.62
C LEU A 13 0.86 -2.93 10.61
N TRP A 14 0.67 -3.18 9.31
CA TRP A 14 1.17 -2.28 8.27
C TRP A 14 0.56 -0.90 8.38
N LEU A 15 -0.77 -0.79 8.49
CA LEU A 15 -1.43 0.51 8.62
C LEU A 15 -0.93 1.27 9.85
N ALA A 16 -0.72 0.57 10.97
CA ALA A 16 -0.19 1.17 12.19
C ALA A 16 1.26 1.69 12.04
N LEU A 17 2.08 1.07 11.19
CA LEU A 17 3.47 1.47 10.96
C LEU A 17 3.62 2.45 9.79
N SER A 18 2.92 2.21 8.69
CA SER A 18 3.03 2.97 7.44
C SER A 18 2.43 4.35 7.58
N LEU A 19 1.26 4.49 8.22
CA LEU A 19 0.61 5.80 8.37
C LEU A 19 1.53 6.81 9.10
N PRO A 20 2.11 6.50 10.28
CA PRO A 20 3.09 7.39 10.91
C PRO A 20 4.35 7.58 10.07
N ALA A 21 4.94 6.52 9.52
CA ALA A 21 6.21 6.60 8.80
C ALA A 21 6.10 7.45 7.53
N VAL A 22 5.04 7.25 6.74
CA VAL A 22 4.78 7.96 5.49
C VAL A 22 4.35 9.40 5.76
N THR A 23 3.61 9.65 6.85
CA THR A 23 3.30 11.03 7.28
C THR A 23 4.56 11.76 7.75
N TRP A 24 5.43 11.09 8.51
CA TRP A 24 6.73 11.64 8.91
C TRP A 24 7.53 12.00 7.67
N ASP A 25 7.65 11.09 6.71
CA ASP A 25 8.32 11.35 5.43
C ASP A 25 7.75 12.55 4.66
N PHE A 26 6.42 12.61 4.54
CA PHE A 26 5.75 13.71 3.87
C PHE A 26 6.09 15.07 4.49
N LEU A 27 6.02 15.16 5.81
CA LEU A 27 6.33 16.37 6.56
C LEU A 27 7.82 16.73 6.47
N TYR A 28 8.73 15.74 6.48
CA TYR A 28 10.14 15.97 6.25
C TYR A 28 10.37 16.68 4.92
N VAL A 29 9.83 16.15 3.82
CA VAL A 29 10.05 16.71 2.47
C VAL A 29 9.37 18.07 2.30
N THR A 30 8.14 18.21 2.81
CA THR A 30 7.33 19.43 2.62
C THR A 30 7.93 20.64 3.32
N PHE A 31 8.52 20.45 4.50
CA PHE A 31 9.08 21.55 5.29
C PHE A 31 10.58 21.76 5.07
N ARG A 32 11.18 21.18 4.02
CA ARG A 32 12.56 21.52 3.62
C ARG A 32 12.65 23.02 3.27
N PRO A 33 13.75 23.70 3.65
CA PRO A 33 14.97 23.16 4.27
C PRO A 33 14.93 23.12 5.80
N HIS A 34 13.86 23.58 6.47
CA HIS A 34 13.81 23.68 7.94
C HIS A 34 13.96 22.33 8.65
N THR A 35 13.53 21.25 8.00
CA THR A 35 13.65 19.87 8.47
C THR A 35 14.98 19.21 8.09
N MET A 36 15.77 19.78 7.17
CA MET A 36 17.06 19.23 6.73
C MET A 36 18.19 19.51 7.74
N PRO A 37 19.31 18.78 7.71
CA PRO A 37 20.45 19.05 8.59
C PRO A 37 20.88 20.52 8.55
N GLY A 38 20.92 21.16 9.74
CA GLY A 38 21.18 22.60 9.89
C GLY A 38 19.92 23.49 9.90
N GLY A 39 18.74 22.94 9.62
CA GLY A 39 17.46 23.62 9.66
C GLY A 39 16.90 23.83 11.07
N SER A 40 16.02 24.82 11.23
CA SER A 40 15.51 25.29 12.53
C SER A 40 14.68 24.26 13.30
N ILE A 41 14.08 23.28 12.62
CA ILE A 41 13.25 22.24 13.24
C ILE A 41 13.79 20.83 13.03
N HIS A 42 15.00 20.68 12.47
CA HIS A 42 15.61 19.38 12.17
C HIS A 42 15.73 18.48 13.41
N SER A 43 16.16 19.04 14.53
CA SER A 43 16.32 18.31 15.79
C SER A 43 15.09 18.47 16.69
N PRO A 44 14.67 17.43 17.43
CA PRO A 44 15.20 16.06 17.42
C PRO A 44 14.49 15.13 16.41
N VAL A 45 13.36 15.57 15.84
CA VAL A 45 12.41 14.71 15.13
C VAL A 45 12.94 14.19 13.80
N TRP A 46 13.77 14.96 13.10
CA TRP A 46 14.27 14.63 11.75
C TRP A 46 15.73 14.20 11.74
N LEU A 47 16.35 14.00 12.90
CA LEU A 47 17.76 13.58 13.03
C LEU A 47 18.12 12.36 12.16
N PRO A 48 17.28 11.30 12.06
CA PRO A 48 17.63 10.15 11.21
C PRO A 48 17.76 10.50 9.72
N TYR A 49 17.10 11.56 9.25
CA TYR A 49 17.21 12.01 7.86
C TYR A 49 18.57 12.64 7.53
N ALA A 50 19.40 12.99 8.52
CA ALA A 50 20.77 13.38 8.27
C ALA A 50 21.55 12.21 7.64
N LEU A 51 21.49 11.03 8.26
CA LEU A 51 22.08 9.81 7.70
C LEU A 51 21.36 9.37 6.43
N TYR A 52 20.03 9.39 6.41
CA TYR A 52 19.28 8.92 5.26
C TYR A 52 19.54 9.78 4.01
N GLY A 53 19.70 11.10 4.14
CA GLY A 53 20.05 11.99 3.04
C GLY A 53 21.47 11.80 2.49
N GLU A 54 22.39 11.17 3.23
CA GLU A 54 23.69 10.72 2.72
C GLU A 54 23.57 9.43 1.91
N VAL A 55 22.67 8.53 2.33
CA VAL A 55 22.41 7.26 1.64
C VAL A 55 21.61 7.50 0.37
N ASP A 56 20.57 8.31 0.43
CA ASP A 56 19.74 8.66 -0.72
C ASP A 56 19.74 10.17 -0.94
N GLY A 57 20.39 10.58 -2.02
CA GLY A 57 20.47 11.96 -2.48
C GLY A 57 19.12 12.65 -2.66
N ASN A 58 18.02 11.92 -2.89
CA ASN A 58 16.66 12.47 -2.95
C ASN A 58 16.21 13.09 -1.61
N TYR A 59 16.81 12.65 -0.50
CA TYR A 59 16.56 13.20 0.84
C TYR A 59 17.62 14.22 1.29
N GLY A 60 18.74 14.31 0.58
CA GLY A 60 19.85 15.18 0.94
C GLY A 60 19.86 16.55 0.27
N TRP A 61 20.88 17.34 0.63
CA TRP A 61 21.18 18.64 0.02
C TRP A 61 21.47 18.56 -1.47
N LYS A 62 21.93 17.40 -1.98
CA LYS A 62 22.22 17.16 -3.39
C LYS A 62 21.01 17.51 -4.27
N GLN A 63 19.87 16.85 -4.08
CA GLN A 63 18.70 17.07 -4.93
C GLN A 63 17.98 18.38 -4.62
N TRP A 64 18.09 18.88 -3.39
CA TRP A 64 17.60 20.21 -3.04
C TRP A 64 18.32 21.31 -3.83
N HIS A 65 19.65 21.31 -3.84
CA HIS A 65 20.44 22.30 -4.59
C HIS A 65 20.32 22.13 -6.10
N ALA A 66 20.09 20.92 -6.59
CA ALA A 66 19.79 20.67 -8.00
C ALA A 66 18.40 21.19 -8.43
N GLY A 67 17.55 21.63 -7.50
CA GLY A 67 16.20 22.07 -7.80
C GLY A 67 15.29 20.95 -8.32
N SER A 68 15.56 19.70 -7.93
CA SER A 68 14.82 18.55 -8.43
C SER A 68 13.43 18.47 -7.82
N GLY A 69 12.40 18.47 -8.69
CA GLY A 69 11.00 18.35 -8.27
C GLY A 69 10.59 16.93 -7.88
N PHE A 70 11.42 15.92 -8.19
CA PHE A 70 11.05 14.51 -8.03
C PHE A 70 10.79 14.10 -6.57
N PRO A 71 11.66 14.41 -5.58
CA PRO A 71 11.39 14.04 -4.18
C PRO A 71 10.11 14.67 -3.64
N ALA A 72 9.83 15.93 -4.01
CA ALA A 72 8.59 16.61 -3.62
C ALA A 72 7.37 15.94 -4.28
N ALA A 73 7.42 15.63 -5.57
CA ALA A 73 6.32 14.95 -6.27
C ALA A 73 6.04 13.57 -5.67
N GLN A 74 7.07 12.76 -5.39
CA GLN A 74 6.94 11.49 -4.67
C GLN A 74 6.30 11.66 -3.29
N SER A 75 6.72 12.68 -2.54
CA SER A 75 6.14 12.99 -1.24
C SER A 75 4.65 13.39 -1.33
N TRP A 76 4.22 14.12 -2.36
CA TRP A 76 2.79 14.38 -2.54
C TRP A 76 1.97 13.11 -2.82
N MET A 77 2.56 12.10 -3.48
CA MET A 77 1.94 10.78 -3.62
C MET A 77 1.79 10.07 -2.26
N ASN A 78 2.73 10.27 -1.32
CA ASN A 78 2.63 9.77 0.06
C ASN A 78 1.38 10.32 0.76
N LEU A 79 1.03 11.59 0.55
CA LEU A 79 -0.18 12.18 1.12
C LEU A 79 -1.44 11.50 0.60
N VAL A 80 -1.55 11.30 -0.72
CA VAL A 80 -2.72 10.66 -1.33
C VAL A 80 -2.88 9.21 -0.83
N GLU A 81 -1.79 8.45 -0.79
CA GLU A 81 -1.78 7.10 -0.19
C GLU A 81 -2.26 7.12 1.27
N THR A 82 -1.71 8.03 2.07
CA THR A 82 -2.06 8.15 3.50
C THR A 82 -3.54 8.42 3.67
N VAL A 83 -4.12 9.31 2.87
CA VAL A 83 -5.56 9.60 2.88
C VAL A 83 -6.37 8.35 2.51
N MET A 84 -5.96 7.58 1.50
CA MET A 84 -6.66 6.35 1.12
C MET A 84 -6.61 5.28 2.22
N TYR A 85 -5.45 5.09 2.86
CA TYR A 85 -5.32 4.19 4.01
C TYR A 85 -6.14 4.64 5.21
N LEU A 86 -6.22 5.94 5.48
CA LEU A 86 -7.09 6.49 6.53
C LEU A 86 -8.57 6.25 6.20
N ILE A 87 -9.00 6.45 4.95
CA ILE A 87 -10.37 6.16 4.52
C ILE A 87 -10.68 4.67 4.69
N TYR A 88 -9.80 3.78 4.23
CA TYR A 88 -9.95 2.34 4.44
C TYR A 88 -10.10 2.00 5.92
N THR A 89 -9.17 2.49 6.74
CA THR A 89 -9.14 2.23 8.20
C THR A 89 -10.41 2.75 8.86
N TRP A 90 -10.88 3.93 8.46
CA TRP A 90 -12.10 4.52 8.98
C TRP A 90 -13.34 3.70 8.59
N ILE A 91 -13.47 3.27 7.33
CA ILE A 91 -14.61 2.43 6.89
C ILE A 91 -14.63 1.14 7.71
N TRP A 92 -13.48 0.47 7.87
CA TRP A 92 -13.40 -0.74 8.66
C TRP A 92 -13.75 -0.47 10.13
N TRP A 93 -13.05 0.45 10.78
CA TRP A 93 -13.21 0.72 12.21
C TRP A 93 -14.64 1.14 12.59
N ALA A 94 -15.29 1.96 11.76
CA ALA A 94 -16.63 2.47 12.03
C ALA A 94 -17.75 1.45 11.78
N ASN A 95 -17.47 0.35 11.08
CA ASN A 95 -18.51 -0.62 10.66
C ASN A 95 -18.22 -2.06 11.12
N LYS A 96 -17.07 -2.32 11.76
CA LYS A 96 -16.67 -3.67 12.17
C LYS A 96 -17.60 -4.20 13.27
N ASP A 97 -17.90 -5.48 13.19
CA ASP A 97 -18.40 -6.22 14.32
C ASP A 97 -17.35 -6.24 15.44
N GLU A 98 -17.76 -5.93 16.68
CA GLU A 98 -16.81 -5.73 17.79
C GLU A 98 -16.11 -7.02 18.23
N VAL A 99 -16.71 -8.18 17.97
CA VAL A 99 -16.18 -9.48 18.38
C VAL A 99 -15.28 -10.05 17.29
N THR A 100 -15.75 -10.03 16.05
CA THR A 100 -15.11 -10.71 14.93
C THR A 100 -14.20 -9.80 14.10
N GLY A 101 -14.40 -8.49 14.15
CA GLY A 101 -13.71 -7.52 13.30
C GLY A 101 -14.22 -7.50 11.84
N GLU A 102 -15.28 -8.25 11.53
CA GLU A 102 -15.84 -8.40 10.19
C GLU A 102 -16.72 -7.20 9.82
N ILE A 103 -16.61 -6.74 8.57
CA ILE A 103 -17.55 -5.80 7.93
C ILE A 103 -18.30 -6.50 6.79
N LYS A 104 -19.53 -6.04 6.49
CA LYS A 104 -20.42 -6.67 5.50
C LYS A 104 -20.99 -5.71 4.46
N GLY A 105 -21.45 -6.28 3.35
CA GLY A 105 -22.21 -5.61 2.29
C GLY A 105 -21.42 -4.52 1.57
N LYS A 106 -22.10 -3.42 1.23
CA LYS A 106 -21.52 -2.31 0.45
C LYS A 106 -20.32 -1.65 1.15
N ARG A 107 -20.31 -1.60 2.49
CA ARG A 107 -19.19 -1.03 3.25
C ARG A 107 -17.95 -1.91 3.17
N ALA A 108 -18.12 -3.23 3.22
CA ALA A 108 -17.03 -4.19 2.99
C ALA A 108 -16.44 -4.04 1.59
N ALA A 109 -17.28 -4.05 0.55
CA ALA A 109 -16.83 -3.87 -0.82
C ALA A 109 -16.11 -2.52 -1.03
N ALA A 110 -16.62 -1.43 -0.42
CA ALA A 110 -15.98 -0.12 -0.49
C ALA A 110 -14.61 -0.10 0.20
N ALA A 111 -14.49 -0.69 1.40
CA ALA A 111 -13.21 -0.81 2.08
C ALA A 111 -12.20 -1.58 1.22
N VAL A 112 -12.55 -2.79 0.78
CA VAL A 112 -11.67 -3.64 -0.04
C VAL A 112 -11.22 -2.91 -1.31
N LEU A 113 -12.14 -2.23 -2.01
CA LEU A 113 -11.80 -1.44 -3.20
C LEU A 113 -10.84 -0.28 -2.87
N THR A 114 -11.10 0.47 -1.80
CA THR A 114 -10.21 1.57 -1.37
C THR A 114 -8.82 1.04 -0.99
N GLY A 115 -8.75 -0.05 -0.24
CA GLY A 115 -7.48 -0.66 0.16
C GLY A 115 -6.70 -1.22 -1.03
N PHE A 116 -7.38 -1.85 -1.98
CA PHE A 116 -6.77 -2.32 -3.23
C PHE A 116 -6.14 -1.15 -4.01
N ALA A 117 -6.91 -0.07 -4.21
CA ALA A 117 -6.44 1.12 -4.91
C ALA A 117 -5.28 1.80 -4.15
N ALA A 118 -5.30 1.81 -2.82
CA ALA A 118 -4.21 2.31 -2.00
C ALA A 118 -2.94 1.48 -2.20
N GLY A 119 -3.06 0.15 -2.23
CA GLY A 119 -1.94 -0.75 -2.51
C GLY A 119 -1.30 -0.51 -3.87
N VAL A 120 -2.13 -0.35 -4.92
CA VAL A 120 -1.65 0.01 -6.27
C VAL A 120 -0.93 1.35 -6.27
N MET A 121 -1.46 2.34 -5.54
CA MET A 121 -0.83 3.66 -5.40
C MET A 121 0.57 3.56 -4.78
N THR A 122 0.69 2.82 -3.67
CA THR A 122 1.96 2.60 -2.97
C THR A 122 2.98 1.91 -3.85
N GLU A 123 2.58 0.83 -4.53
CA GLU A 123 3.51 0.13 -5.41
C GLU A 123 3.91 0.99 -6.60
N SER A 124 2.97 1.71 -7.23
CA SER A 124 3.24 2.54 -8.40
C SER A 124 4.28 3.63 -8.12
N LYS A 125 4.14 4.35 -7.01
CA LYS A 125 5.10 5.40 -6.64
C LYS A 125 6.47 4.80 -6.32
N THR A 126 6.52 3.65 -5.64
CA THR A 126 7.78 2.99 -5.24
C THR A 126 8.49 2.36 -6.44
N VAL A 127 7.75 1.75 -7.37
CA VAL A 127 8.31 1.29 -8.66
C VAL A 127 8.90 2.47 -9.43
N LEU A 128 8.16 3.59 -9.52
CA LEU A 128 8.68 4.80 -10.17
C LEU A 128 9.96 5.31 -9.48
N TYR A 129 10.03 5.23 -8.15
CA TYR A 129 11.22 5.61 -7.39
C TYR A 129 12.45 4.73 -7.71
N TRP A 130 12.28 3.41 -7.80
CA TRP A 130 13.35 2.50 -8.24
C TRP A 130 13.75 2.73 -9.70
N LEU A 131 12.76 2.90 -10.59
CA LEU A 131 13.01 3.17 -12.00
C LEU A 131 13.74 4.51 -12.20
N ASN A 132 13.45 5.53 -11.39
CA ASN A 132 14.15 6.80 -11.45
C ASN A 132 15.65 6.64 -11.16
N GLU A 133 16.02 5.80 -10.18
CA GLU A 133 17.43 5.50 -9.93
C GLU A 133 18.05 4.72 -11.10
N ILE A 134 17.38 3.70 -11.64
CA ILE A 134 17.91 2.94 -12.78
C ILE A 134 18.12 3.84 -14.00
N CYS A 135 17.14 4.69 -14.31
CA CYS A 135 17.17 5.60 -15.46
C CYS A 135 18.12 6.78 -15.29
N SER A 136 18.48 7.16 -14.06
CA SER A 136 19.47 8.21 -13.78
C SER A 136 20.89 7.66 -13.58
N GLY A 137 21.11 6.36 -13.78
CA GLY A 137 22.43 5.74 -13.57
C GLY A 137 22.81 5.65 -12.09
N TYR A 138 21.82 5.42 -11.23
CA TYR A 138 21.93 5.34 -9.77
C TYR A 138 22.48 6.62 -9.15
N GLU A 139 22.07 7.78 -9.67
CA GLU A 139 22.63 9.06 -9.29
C GLU A 139 22.55 9.31 -7.77
N ASN A 140 21.48 8.90 -7.10
CA ASN A 140 21.27 9.24 -5.69
C ASN A 140 21.79 8.20 -4.70
N ILE A 141 22.06 6.98 -5.18
CA ILE A 141 22.39 5.84 -4.32
C ILE A 141 23.70 5.15 -4.69
N GLY A 142 24.28 5.44 -5.87
CA GLY A 142 25.45 4.75 -6.40
C GLY A 142 26.74 4.99 -5.60
N GLN A 143 26.78 6.02 -4.75
CA GLN A 143 27.90 6.31 -3.86
C GLN A 143 28.01 5.37 -2.66
N ASN A 144 26.96 4.60 -2.35
CA ASN A 144 26.92 3.76 -1.16
C ASN A 144 27.77 2.49 -1.31
N ASP A 145 28.39 2.06 -0.20
CA ASP A 145 28.85 0.68 -0.09
C ASP A 145 27.65 -0.30 -0.09
N LEU A 146 27.93 -1.56 -0.40
CA LEU A 146 26.91 -2.60 -0.56
C LEU A 146 26.06 -2.77 0.70
N PHE A 147 26.64 -2.66 1.90
CA PHE A 147 25.91 -2.85 3.14
C PHE A 147 24.91 -1.71 3.36
N ARG A 148 25.35 -0.46 3.22
CA ARG A 148 24.47 0.72 3.31
C ARG A 148 23.35 0.65 2.28
N LEU A 149 23.69 0.34 1.03
CA LEU A 149 22.71 0.22 -0.05
C LEU A 149 21.67 -0.86 0.28
N LEU A 150 22.08 -2.04 0.72
CA LEU A 150 21.15 -3.13 0.99
C LEU A 150 20.25 -2.85 2.19
N VAL A 151 20.84 -2.44 3.32
CA VAL A 151 20.12 -2.33 4.59
C VAL A 151 19.31 -1.05 4.69
N LEU A 152 19.84 0.08 4.18
CA LEU A 152 19.23 1.40 4.35
C LEU A 152 18.40 1.83 3.14
N TRP A 153 18.56 1.19 1.98
CA TRP A 153 17.79 1.54 0.78
C TRP A 153 16.97 0.37 0.20
N VAL A 154 17.60 -0.76 -0.13
CA VAL A 154 16.91 -1.89 -0.80
C VAL A 154 15.86 -2.52 0.09
N VAL A 155 16.22 -2.93 1.31
CA VAL A 155 15.29 -3.59 2.25
C VAL A 155 14.09 -2.71 2.61
N PRO A 156 14.25 -1.45 3.05
CA PRO A 156 13.10 -0.63 3.40
C PRO A 156 12.22 -0.34 2.19
N ASN A 157 12.77 0.07 1.04
CA ASN A 157 11.95 0.33 -0.14
C ASN A 157 11.33 -0.95 -0.73
N GLY A 158 12.02 -2.08 -0.65
CA GLY A 158 11.53 -3.39 -1.08
C GLY A 158 10.34 -3.86 -0.24
N LEU A 159 10.29 -3.52 1.05
CA LEU A 159 9.14 -3.80 1.91
C LEU A 159 7.88 -3.05 1.41
N TRP A 160 8.04 -1.82 0.91
CA TRP A 160 6.96 -1.04 0.28
C TRP A 160 6.54 -1.55 -1.10
N LEU A 161 7.24 -2.53 -1.67
CA LEU A 161 6.78 -3.26 -2.87
C LEU A 161 6.07 -4.56 -2.46
N VAL A 162 6.72 -5.38 -1.64
CA VAL A 162 6.22 -6.73 -1.29
C VAL A 162 4.94 -6.66 -0.47
N PHE A 163 4.86 -5.73 0.48
CA PHE A 163 3.73 -5.67 1.38
C PHE A 163 2.43 -5.23 0.67
N PRO A 164 2.42 -4.10 -0.07
CA PRO A 164 1.23 -3.69 -0.84
C PRO A 164 0.80 -4.75 -1.85
N ALA A 165 1.75 -5.35 -2.57
CA ALA A 165 1.49 -6.40 -3.54
C ALA A 165 0.78 -7.61 -2.93
N THR A 166 1.26 -8.10 -1.79
CA THR A 166 0.71 -9.33 -1.18
C THR A 166 -0.57 -9.09 -0.39
N GLN A 167 -0.64 -8.04 0.43
CA GLN A 167 -1.78 -7.85 1.35
C GLN A 167 -2.93 -7.09 0.70
N PHE A 168 -2.64 -6.03 -0.06
CA PHE A 168 -3.68 -5.16 -0.61
C PHE A 168 -4.02 -5.59 -2.04
N ILE A 169 -3.05 -5.68 -2.94
CA ILE A 169 -3.36 -5.96 -4.35
C ILE A 169 -3.82 -7.41 -4.52
N TYR A 170 -3.00 -8.38 -4.10
CA TYR A 170 -3.37 -9.79 -4.19
C TYR A 170 -4.48 -10.16 -3.21
N GLY A 171 -4.32 -9.83 -1.93
CA GLY A 171 -5.30 -10.17 -0.88
C GLY A 171 -6.68 -9.59 -1.16
N PHE A 172 -6.79 -8.27 -1.33
CA PHE A 172 -8.10 -7.64 -1.56
C PHE A 172 -8.58 -7.84 -3.00
N GLY A 173 -7.67 -7.97 -3.97
CA GLY A 173 -8.02 -8.36 -5.33
C GLY A 173 -8.71 -9.71 -5.40
N LYS A 174 -8.25 -10.69 -4.61
CA LYS A 174 -8.93 -11.98 -4.47
C LYS A 174 -10.33 -11.83 -3.91
N GLU A 175 -10.51 -11.06 -2.83
CA GLU A 175 -11.84 -10.81 -2.26
C GLU A 175 -12.78 -10.12 -3.27
N ILE A 176 -12.26 -9.18 -4.08
CA ILE A 176 -13.02 -8.54 -5.18
C ILE A 176 -13.45 -9.59 -6.20
N ILE A 177 -12.55 -10.46 -6.64
CA ILE A 177 -12.84 -11.52 -7.62
C ILE A 177 -13.90 -12.48 -7.07
N ASP A 178 -13.70 -12.99 -5.86
CA ASP A 178 -14.62 -13.93 -5.21
C ASP A 178 -16.02 -13.29 -5.05
N GLY A 179 -16.07 -12.01 -4.68
CA GLY A 179 -17.32 -11.26 -4.57
C GLY A 179 -18.04 -11.02 -5.90
N LEU A 180 -17.30 -10.88 -7.01
CA LEU A 180 -17.85 -10.66 -8.35
C LEU A 180 -18.26 -11.96 -9.05
N ALA A 181 -17.49 -13.04 -8.85
CA ALA A 181 -17.80 -14.37 -9.37
C ALA A 181 -19.08 -14.94 -8.74
N GLY A 182 -19.38 -14.51 -7.51
CA GLY A 182 -20.45 -15.10 -6.70
C GLY A 182 -20.08 -16.51 -6.26
N ASP A 183 -21.06 -17.23 -5.69
CA ASP A 183 -20.90 -18.67 -5.53
C ASP A 183 -20.86 -19.25 -6.95
N GLU A 184 -19.71 -19.75 -7.42
CA GLU A 184 -19.68 -20.54 -8.65
C GLU A 184 -20.78 -21.59 -8.51
N ALA A 185 -21.82 -21.50 -9.35
CA ALA A 185 -22.90 -22.47 -9.30
C ALA A 185 -22.27 -23.84 -9.51
N GLU A 186 -22.23 -24.64 -8.44
CA GLU A 186 -21.68 -25.98 -8.48
C GLU A 186 -22.32 -26.68 -9.68
N LYS A 187 -21.51 -27.03 -10.68
CA LYS A 187 -22.05 -27.63 -11.91
C LYS A 187 -22.88 -28.83 -11.48
N PRO A 188 -24.17 -28.92 -11.85
CA PRO A 188 -25.02 -29.99 -11.38
C PRO A 188 -24.36 -31.31 -11.73
N THR A 189 -24.17 -32.15 -10.72
CA THR A 189 -23.61 -33.49 -10.91
C THR A 189 -24.48 -34.26 -11.90
N TYR A 190 -23.87 -35.20 -12.64
CA TYR A 190 -24.59 -36.01 -13.63
C TYR A 190 -25.88 -36.63 -13.05
N SER A 191 -25.85 -37.05 -11.78
CA SER A 191 -27.00 -37.61 -11.07
C SER A 191 -28.14 -36.59 -10.85
N GLN A 192 -27.82 -35.34 -10.56
CA GLN A 192 -28.79 -34.24 -10.43
C GLN A 192 -29.44 -33.91 -11.78
N VAL A 193 -28.64 -33.87 -12.86
CA VAL A 193 -29.14 -33.67 -14.23
C VAL A 193 -30.10 -34.79 -14.64
N VAL A 194 -29.73 -36.04 -14.39
CA VAL A 194 -30.58 -37.21 -14.71
C VAL A 194 -31.89 -37.22 -13.91
N LYS A 195 -31.86 -36.85 -12.62
CA LYS A 195 -33.07 -36.74 -11.79
C LYS A 195 -34.02 -35.67 -12.30
N LYS A 196 -33.49 -34.48 -12.65
CA LYS A 196 -34.28 -33.38 -13.22
C LYS A 196 -34.98 -33.80 -14.52
N ASN A 197 -34.22 -34.39 -15.46
CA ASN A 197 -34.75 -34.85 -16.74
C ASN A 197 -35.81 -35.97 -16.60
N ARG A 198 -35.71 -36.80 -15.55
CA ARG A 198 -36.75 -37.82 -15.24
C ARG A 198 -38.01 -37.24 -14.62
N ALA A 199 -37.89 -36.17 -13.83
CA ALA A 199 -39.03 -35.49 -13.23
C ALA A 199 -39.84 -34.76 -14.31
N GLU A 200 -39.17 -34.01 -15.19
CA GLU A 200 -39.82 -33.28 -16.30
C GLU A 200 -40.54 -34.21 -17.28
N LYS A 201 -40.03 -35.44 -17.49
CA LYS A 201 -40.70 -36.47 -18.31
C LYS A 201 -41.91 -37.13 -17.66
N LYS A 202 -42.13 -36.96 -16.35
CA LYS A 202 -43.29 -37.51 -15.64
C LYS A 202 -44.46 -36.52 -15.55
N GLU A 203 -44.22 -35.25 -15.89
CA GLU A 203 -45.23 -34.19 -15.89
C GLU A 203 -45.82 -33.93 -17.29
N LEU A 204 -45.37 -34.67 -18.31
CA LEU A 204 -45.91 -34.75 -19.67
C LEU A 204 -46.70 -36.05 -19.87
#